data_AF-A0A6P5AM32-F1
#
_entry.id   AF-A0A6P5AM32-F1
#
_cell.length_a   1.000
_cell.length_b   1.000
_cell.length_c   1.000
_cell.angle_alpha   90.00
_cell.angle_beta   90.00
_cell.angle_gamma   90.00
#
_symmetry.space_group_name_H-M   'P 1'
#
loop_
_entity.id
_entity.type
_entity.pdbx_description
1 polymer ?
#
loop_
_entity_poly.entity_id
_entity_poly.type
_entity_poly.pdbx_seq_one_letter_code
_entity_poly.pdbx_strand_id
1 'polypeptide(L)'
;MIHTGWAKRYWAAGQLAFMGSANESGLSFPGLDPAAARWLADNRGMHAVGIDTCSVDAAKTAAKGSHTTLLNLNIPFLENVANLDQLPATGSTVFALPVKIGGGSGAPARIIAVIDWGTSAAAKGPGPRLTLVGVVVIALATLVFNLV
;
A
#
# COMPACT_ATOMS: atom_id res chain seq x y z
N MET A 1 -6.84 -1.78 1.85
CA MET A 1 -5.65 -1.15 2.48
C MET A 1 -5.20 -2.01 3.64
N ILE A 2 -3.90 -2.27 3.75
CA ILE A 2 -3.29 -3.11 4.79
C ILE A 2 -2.56 -2.16 5.74
N HIS A 3 -3.14 -1.94 6.91
CA HIS A 3 -2.53 -1.12 7.96
C HIS A 3 -1.76 -2.02 8.92
N THR A 4 -0.42 -1.99 8.84
CA THR A 4 0.45 -2.74 9.76
C THR A 4 0.94 -1.89 10.93
N GLY A 5 0.77 -0.56 10.85
CA GLY A 5 1.32 0.42 11.77
C GLY A 5 2.80 0.75 11.54
N TRP A 6 3.40 0.19 10.47
CA TRP A 6 4.85 0.23 10.24
C TRP A 6 5.36 1.62 9.84
N ALA A 7 4.54 2.40 9.13
CA ALA A 7 4.89 3.76 8.70
C ALA A 7 5.29 4.67 9.88
N LYS A 8 4.79 4.42 11.10
CA LYS A 8 5.17 5.18 12.31
C LYS A 8 6.67 5.11 12.62
N ARG A 9 7.35 4.03 12.23
CA ARG A 9 8.81 3.87 12.42
C ARG A 9 9.62 4.91 11.64
N TYR A 10 9.16 5.31 10.45
CA TYR A 10 9.83 6.33 9.66
C TYR A 10 9.83 7.68 10.38
N TRP A 11 8.68 8.09 10.91
CA TRP A 11 8.55 9.36 11.61
C TRP A 11 9.21 9.37 12.99
N ALA A 12 9.26 8.21 13.66
CA ALA A 12 9.88 8.10 14.97
C ALA A 12 11.42 8.05 14.92
N ALA A 13 11.99 7.34 13.92
CA ALA A 13 13.41 6.99 13.93
C ALA A 13 14.06 6.96 12.53
N GLY A 14 13.40 7.48 11.50
CA GLY A 14 13.95 7.65 10.16
C GLY A 14 13.93 6.39 9.29
N GLN A 15 14.63 6.49 8.15
CA GLN A 15 14.57 5.51 7.07
C GLN A 15 15.06 4.12 7.48
N LEU A 16 16.15 4.00 8.23
CA LEU A 16 16.68 2.69 8.65
C LEU A 16 15.69 1.94 9.55
N ALA A 17 15.05 2.65 10.48
CA ALA A 17 13.99 2.08 11.32
C ALA A 17 12.78 1.64 10.48
N PHE A 18 12.41 2.40 9.45
CA PHE A 18 11.36 2.03 8.50
C PHE A 18 11.73 0.82 7.63
N MET A 19 13.00 0.67 7.24
CA MET A 19 13.50 -0.51 6.55
C MET A 19 13.65 -1.72 7.48
N GLY A 20 13.49 -1.52 8.80
CA GLY A 20 13.63 -2.55 9.81
C GLY A 20 15.06 -3.09 9.92
N SER A 21 16.06 -2.26 9.59
CA SER A 21 17.46 -2.65 9.62
C SER A 21 18.32 -1.59 10.30
N ALA A 22 19.47 -2.02 10.83
CA ALA A 22 20.52 -1.13 11.31
C ALA A 22 21.46 -0.63 10.19
N ASN A 23 21.35 -1.20 8.99
CA ASN A 23 22.10 -0.81 7.79
C ASN A 23 21.32 -1.18 6.52
N GLU A 24 21.89 -1.00 5.32
CA GLU A 24 21.18 -1.30 4.06
C GLU A 24 21.02 -2.80 3.77
N SER A 25 21.68 -3.68 4.53
CA SER A 25 21.55 -5.13 4.45
C SER A 25 20.68 -5.68 5.60
N GLY A 26 19.81 -6.65 5.33
CA GLY A 26 18.97 -7.27 6.36
C GLY A 26 17.67 -6.53 6.68
N LEU A 27 16.88 -6.25 5.65
CA LEU A 27 15.54 -5.65 5.78
C LEU A 27 14.61 -6.51 6.64
N SER A 28 13.75 -5.86 7.44
CA SER A 28 12.79 -6.56 8.29
C SER A 28 11.50 -5.76 8.49
N PHE A 29 10.53 -5.94 7.60
CA PHE A 29 9.18 -5.38 7.68
C PHE A 29 8.13 -6.42 7.27
N PRO A 30 6.89 -6.33 7.75
CA PRO A 30 5.81 -7.23 7.38
C PRO A 30 5.37 -7.01 5.93
N GLY A 31 4.59 -7.95 5.39
CA GLY A 31 4.01 -7.85 4.06
C GLY A 31 2.78 -8.75 3.93
N LEU A 32 2.16 -8.72 2.76
CA LEU A 32 1.06 -9.60 2.39
C LEU A 32 1.60 -10.99 2.08
N ASP A 33 0.93 -12.03 2.56
CA ASP A 33 1.22 -13.41 2.17
C ASP A 33 0.66 -13.70 0.76
N PRO A 34 1.40 -14.37 -0.13
CA PRO A 34 0.95 -14.65 -1.50
C PRO A 34 -0.34 -15.48 -1.57
N ALA A 35 -0.55 -16.42 -0.65
CA ALA A 35 -1.80 -17.19 -0.59
C ALA A 35 -2.96 -16.30 -0.16
N ALA A 36 -2.73 -15.36 0.76
CA ALA A 36 -3.73 -14.36 1.13
C ALA A 36 -4.05 -13.41 -0.02
N ALA A 37 -3.04 -12.95 -0.78
CA ALA A 37 -3.21 -12.13 -1.98
C ALA A 37 -4.12 -12.81 -3.00
N ARG A 38 -3.81 -14.09 -3.30
CA ARG A 38 -4.60 -14.90 -4.23
C ARG A 38 -6.03 -15.09 -3.74
N TRP A 39 -6.20 -15.44 -2.48
CA TRP A 39 -7.52 -15.68 -1.90
C TRP A 39 -8.39 -14.41 -1.95
N LEU A 40 -7.83 -13.25 -1.63
CA LEU A 40 -8.55 -11.97 -1.69
C LEU A 40 -8.98 -11.61 -3.12
N ALA A 41 -8.10 -11.85 -4.10
CA ALA A 41 -8.45 -11.64 -5.51
C ALA A 41 -9.62 -12.53 -5.94
N ASP A 42 -9.51 -13.84 -5.68
CA ASP A 42 -10.50 -14.84 -6.12
C ASP A 42 -11.86 -14.71 -5.41
N ASN A 43 -11.85 -14.29 -4.13
CA ASN A 43 -13.04 -14.39 -3.28
C ASN A 43 -13.65 -13.04 -2.86
N ARG A 44 -12.98 -11.92 -3.09
CA ARG A 44 -13.42 -10.60 -2.61
C ARG A 44 -13.43 -9.51 -3.69
N GLY A 45 -13.11 -9.82 -4.94
CA GLY A 45 -13.12 -8.85 -6.03
C GLY A 45 -12.15 -7.70 -5.78
N MET A 46 -10.94 -8.03 -5.34
CA MET A 46 -9.91 -7.04 -5.02
C MET A 46 -9.37 -6.39 -6.30
N HIS A 47 -9.51 -5.07 -6.42
CA HIS A 47 -9.07 -4.31 -7.61
C HIS A 47 -7.70 -3.64 -7.43
N ALA A 48 -7.27 -3.44 -6.18
CA ALA A 48 -5.97 -2.87 -5.86
C ALA A 48 -5.59 -3.21 -4.40
N VAL A 49 -4.29 -3.17 -4.10
CA VAL A 49 -3.75 -3.30 -2.74
C VAL A 49 -3.00 -2.02 -2.37
N GLY A 50 -2.99 -1.66 -1.09
CA GLY A 50 -2.10 -0.63 -0.58
C GLY A 50 -1.61 -1.00 0.81
N ILE A 51 -0.32 -0.83 1.08
CA ILE A 51 0.33 -1.20 2.33
C ILE A 51 1.25 -0.08 2.84
N ASP A 52 1.37 0.04 4.16
CA ASP A 52 2.18 1.05 4.83
C ASP A 52 3.66 0.67 5.04
N THR A 53 4.12 -0.39 4.37
CA THR A 53 5.52 -0.84 4.33
C THR A 53 6.17 -0.51 3.00
N CYS A 54 7.51 -0.67 2.92
CA CYS A 54 8.25 -0.37 1.69
C CYS A 54 8.09 -1.37 0.56
N SER A 55 7.41 -2.49 0.82
CA SER A 55 7.06 -3.49 -0.19
C SER A 55 5.76 -4.19 0.22
N VAL A 56 4.97 -4.64 -0.76
CA VAL A 56 3.83 -5.55 -0.53
C VAL A 56 4.28 -6.95 -0.11
N ASP A 57 5.52 -7.34 -0.43
CA ASP A 57 6.14 -8.56 0.10
C ASP A 57 6.77 -8.31 1.48
N ALA A 58 6.81 -9.35 2.31
CA ALA A 58 7.54 -9.28 3.57
C ALA A 58 9.05 -9.28 3.30
N ALA A 59 9.82 -8.52 4.07
CA ALA A 59 11.25 -8.33 3.81
C ALA A 59 12.09 -9.62 3.85
N LYS A 60 11.66 -10.60 4.66
CA LYS A 60 12.40 -11.84 4.91
C LYS A 60 12.02 -12.98 3.95
N THR A 61 11.11 -12.77 3.01
CA THR A 61 10.77 -13.79 2.03
C THR A 61 11.71 -13.69 0.83
N ALA A 62 12.44 -14.78 0.55
CA ALA A 62 13.35 -14.84 -0.59
C ALA A 62 12.62 -14.71 -1.94
N ALA A 63 11.33 -15.06 -1.98
CA ALA A 63 10.47 -14.92 -3.14
C ALA A 63 9.63 -13.64 -3.06
N LYS A 64 9.54 -12.89 -4.17
CA LYS A 64 8.58 -11.79 -4.37
C LYS A 64 7.18 -12.34 -4.67
N GLY A 65 6.65 -13.14 -3.74
CA GLY A 65 5.46 -13.98 -3.95
C GLY A 65 4.20 -13.15 -4.16
N SER A 66 3.96 -12.14 -3.33
CA SER A 66 2.78 -11.29 -3.41
C SER A 66 2.87 -10.34 -4.59
N HIS A 67 4.02 -9.75 -4.88
CA HIS A 67 4.24 -9.00 -6.12
C HIS A 67 3.84 -9.83 -7.35
N THR A 68 4.44 -11.02 -7.49
CA THR A 68 4.21 -11.89 -8.66
C THR A 68 2.75 -12.30 -8.76
N THR A 69 2.14 -12.66 -7.63
CA THR A 69 0.72 -13.05 -7.58
C THR A 69 -0.18 -11.91 -8.03
N LEU A 70 0.00 -10.70 -7.48
CA LEU A 70 -0.83 -9.54 -7.81
C LEU A 70 -0.66 -9.12 -9.27
N LEU A 71 0.58 -9.06 -9.78
CA LEU A 71 0.85 -8.68 -11.17
C LEU A 71 0.30 -9.69 -12.19
N ASN A 72 0.41 -11.00 -11.90
CA ASN A 72 -0.18 -12.04 -12.77
C ASN A 72 -1.71 -11.96 -12.82
N LEU A 73 -2.33 -11.39 -11.78
CA LEU A 73 -3.77 -11.14 -11.72
C LEU A 73 -4.15 -9.74 -12.24
N ASN A 74 -3.18 -8.97 -12.75
CA ASN A 74 -3.34 -7.60 -13.19
C ASN A 74 -3.91 -6.66 -12.10
N ILE A 75 -3.55 -6.91 -10.84
CA ILE A 75 -3.94 -6.10 -9.68
C ILE A 75 -2.80 -5.14 -9.33
N PRO A 76 -2.98 -3.82 -9.49
CA PRO A 76 -1.99 -2.84 -9.07
C PRO A 76 -1.90 -2.75 -7.54
N PHE A 77 -0.74 -2.30 -7.05
CA PHE A 77 -0.54 -2.08 -5.62
C PHE A 77 0.22 -0.77 -5.33
N LEU A 78 0.02 -0.29 -4.10
CA LEU A 78 0.59 0.93 -3.56
C LEU A 78 1.46 0.56 -2.35
N GLU A 79 2.67 1.09 -2.33
CA GLU A 79 3.63 0.89 -1.24
C GLU A 79 3.91 2.22 -0.57
N ASN A 80 4.46 2.19 0.65
CA ASN A 80 4.73 3.38 1.46
C ASN A 80 3.46 4.23 1.72
N VAL A 81 2.29 3.60 1.83
CA VAL A 81 1.03 4.33 2.06
C VAL A 81 0.97 4.84 3.49
N ALA A 82 1.03 6.16 3.69
CA ALA A 82 0.95 6.75 5.02
C ALA A 82 -0.51 7.00 5.46
N ASN A 83 -0.68 7.31 6.76
CA ASN A 83 -1.95 7.68 7.39
C ASN A 83 -3.08 6.65 7.28
N LEU A 84 -2.76 5.36 7.08
CA LEU A 84 -3.76 4.29 7.05
C LEU A 84 -4.50 4.12 8.39
N ASP A 85 -3.92 4.60 9.50
CA ASP A 85 -4.56 4.64 10.82
C ASP A 85 -5.73 5.64 10.90
N GLN A 86 -5.86 6.54 9.93
CA GLN A 86 -6.96 7.51 9.85
C GLN A 86 -8.14 7.00 9.00
N LEU A 87 -7.99 5.85 8.32
CA LEU A 87 -9.04 5.29 7.49
C LEU A 87 -9.93 4.33 8.28
N PRO A 88 -11.26 4.42 8.16
CA PRO A 88 -12.15 3.37 8.66
C PRO A 88 -11.97 2.07 7.87
N ALA A 89 -12.39 0.96 8.45
CA ALA A 89 -12.30 -0.36 7.80
C ALA A 89 -13.08 -0.44 6.48
N THR A 90 -14.18 0.33 6.36
CA THR A 90 -15.02 0.46 5.17
C THR A 90 -15.50 1.90 5.03
N GLY A 91 -16.06 2.27 3.88
CA GLY A 91 -16.63 3.61 3.65
C GLY A 91 -15.63 4.67 3.18
N SER A 92 -14.45 4.26 2.70
CA SER A 92 -13.48 5.16 2.08
C SER A 92 -13.39 4.92 0.58
N THR A 93 -13.34 6.01 -0.20
CA THR A 93 -12.96 5.99 -1.62
C THR A 93 -11.52 6.46 -1.74
N VAL A 94 -10.69 5.68 -2.44
CA VAL A 94 -9.25 5.99 -2.60
C VAL A 94 -8.95 6.33 -4.05
N PHE A 95 -8.23 7.43 -4.23
CA PHE A 95 -7.67 7.89 -5.50
C PHE A 95 -6.16 7.73 -5.43
N ALA A 96 -5.59 6.98 -6.37
CA ALA A 96 -4.15 6.88 -6.57
C ALA A 96 -3.80 7.49 -7.94
N LEU A 97 -3.05 8.59 -7.91
CA LEU A 97 -2.76 9.41 -9.08
C LEU A 97 -1.26 9.32 -9.41
N PRO A 98 -0.81 8.27 -10.12
CA PRO A 98 0.58 8.12 -10.53
C PRO A 98 0.96 9.14 -11.61
N VAL A 99 2.24 9.52 -11.65
CA VAL A 99 2.79 10.26 -12.79
C VAL A 99 2.69 9.41 -14.06
N LYS A 100 2.24 10.01 -15.16
CA LYS A 100 2.07 9.31 -16.45
C LYS A 100 3.41 9.18 -17.17
N ILE A 101 4.10 8.07 -16.94
CA ILE A 101 5.39 7.74 -17.59
C ILE A 101 5.12 6.77 -18.75
N GLY A 102 5.58 7.10 -19.97
CA GLY A 102 5.44 6.23 -21.13
C GLY A 102 6.21 4.92 -20.94
N GLY A 103 5.53 3.78 -21.08
CA GLY A 103 6.12 2.45 -20.86
C GLY A 103 6.51 2.14 -19.40
N GLY A 104 6.10 2.97 -18.44
CA GLY A 104 6.46 2.78 -17.03
C GLY A 104 5.75 1.57 -16.40
N SER A 105 6.50 0.78 -15.63
CA SER A 105 5.97 -0.33 -14.81
C SER A 105 5.36 0.14 -13.48
N GLY A 106 5.67 1.37 -13.06
CA GLY A 106 5.17 2.01 -11.85
C GLY A 106 5.64 3.45 -11.79
N ALA A 107 5.05 4.24 -10.88
CA ALA A 107 5.42 5.63 -10.68
C ALA A 107 5.05 6.11 -9.27
N PRO A 108 5.73 7.15 -8.77
CA PRO A 108 5.26 7.90 -7.61
C PRO A 108 3.83 8.38 -7.81
N ALA A 109 3.01 8.29 -6.76
CA ALA A 109 1.60 8.64 -6.84
C ALA A 109 1.16 9.64 -5.78
N ARG A 110 0.16 10.46 -6.15
CA ARG A 110 -0.66 11.17 -5.18
C ARG A 110 -1.80 10.29 -4.70
N ILE A 111 -1.72 9.82 -3.45
CA ILE A 111 -2.78 9.04 -2.83
C ILE A 111 -3.65 9.98 -1.99
N ILE A 112 -4.95 9.94 -2.24
CA ILE A 112 -5.97 10.71 -1.52
C ILE A 112 -7.08 9.73 -1.15
N ALA A 113 -7.58 9.83 0.07
CA ALA A 113 -8.77 9.12 0.50
C ALA A 113 -9.88 10.12 0.86
N VAL A 114 -11.10 9.82 0.42
CA VAL A 114 -12.32 10.50 0.82
C VAL A 114 -13.10 9.54 1.70
N ILE A 115 -13.36 9.94 2.93
CA ILE A 115 -14.11 9.15 3.91
C ILE A 115 -15.58 9.56 3.86
N ASP A 116 -16.46 8.60 3.59
CA ASP A 116 -17.90 8.77 3.75
C ASP A 116 -18.34 8.25 5.11
N TRP A 117 -18.50 9.17 6.06
CA TRP A 117 -18.93 8.84 7.43
C TRP A 117 -20.35 8.25 7.50
N GLY A 118 -21.18 8.38 6.47
CA GLY A 118 -22.52 7.77 6.43
C GLY A 118 -22.50 6.25 6.20
N THR A 119 -21.46 5.74 5.54
CA THR A 119 -21.30 4.31 5.22
C THR A 119 -20.08 3.66 5.91
N SER A 120 -19.30 4.46 6.64
CA SER A 120 -18.11 4.00 7.35
C SER A 120 -18.47 3.21 8.62
N ALA A 121 -17.80 2.07 8.84
CA ALA A 121 -17.93 1.28 10.08
C ALA A 121 -17.53 2.05 11.36
N ALA A 122 -16.92 3.23 11.25
CA ALA A 122 -16.55 4.12 12.34
C ALA A 122 -17.66 5.09 12.79
N ALA A 123 -18.91 4.88 12.37
CA ALA A 123 -20.02 5.82 12.63
C ALA A 123 -20.46 5.88 14.12
N LYS A 124 -19.75 6.70 14.90
CA LYS A 124 -20.31 7.57 15.95
C LYS A 124 -19.67 8.95 15.83
N GLY A 125 -20.00 9.68 14.76
CA GLY A 125 -19.54 11.05 14.51
C GLY A 125 -20.60 11.86 13.75
N PRO A 126 -20.62 13.21 13.88
CA PRO A 126 -21.73 14.04 13.42
C PRO A 126 -21.69 14.23 11.89
N GLY A 127 -22.56 13.52 11.18
CA GLY A 127 -22.96 13.80 9.79
C GLY A 127 -21.88 13.58 8.71
N PRO A 128 -22.26 13.71 7.42
CA PRO A 128 -21.32 13.57 6.32
C PRO A 128 -20.32 14.72 6.34
N ARG A 129 -19.08 14.42 6.75
CA ARG A 129 -17.94 15.36 6.69
C ARG A 129 -16.97 14.91 5.61
N LEU A 130 -16.76 15.75 4.60
CA LEU A 130 -15.67 15.57 3.65
C LEU A 130 -14.35 15.86 4.37
N THR A 131 -13.62 14.84 4.80
CA THR A 131 -12.26 14.99 5.34
C THR A 131 -11.26 14.59 4.27
N LEU A 132 -10.57 15.57 3.70
CA LEU A 132 -9.46 15.35 2.76
C LEU A 132 -8.21 14.97 3.57
N VAL A 133 -7.85 13.69 3.61
CA VAL A 133 -6.55 13.27 4.12
C VAL A 133 -5.58 13.26 2.94
N GLY A 134 -4.79 14.33 2.80
CA GLY A 134 -3.72 14.40 1.80
C GLY A 134 -2.50 13.57 2.27
N VAL A 135 -2.08 12.57 1.49
CA VAL A 135 -1.00 11.65 1.92
C VAL A 135 0.14 11.65 0.93
N VAL A 136 1.23 12.42 1.14
CA VAL A 136 2.47 12.43 0.28
C VAL A 136 3.29 11.16 0.48
N VAL A 137 3.77 10.49 -0.60
CA VAL A 137 5.10 9.82 -0.71
C VAL A 137 5.25 9.00 -2.02
N ILE A 138 6.52 8.91 -2.45
CA ILE A 138 7.12 8.42 -3.70
C ILE A 138 7.15 6.88 -3.78
N ALA A 139 6.80 6.31 -4.93
CA ALA A 139 6.95 4.88 -5.26
C ALA A 139 7.96 4.73 -6.40
N LEU A 140 9.05 4.00 -6.16
CA LEU A 140 10.09 3.71 -7.14
C LEU A 140 10.01 2.21 -7.46
N ALA A 141 9.35 1.84 -8.55
CA ALA A 141 9.24 0.45 -8.98
C ALA A 141 10.53 0.01 -9.70
N THR A 142 11.17 -1.06 -9.23
CA THR A 142 12.35 -1.68 -9.85
C THR A 142 11.95 -2.67 -10.94
N LEU A 143 12.60 -2.53 -12.10
CA LEU A 143 12.82 -3.45 -13.22
C LEU A 143 12.07 -4.80 -13.23
N VAL A 144 11.20 -4.98 -14.24
CA VAL A 144 11.07 -6.26 -14.97
C VAL A 144 10.94 -5.93 -16.45
N PHE A 145 12.06 -6.03 -17.18
CA PHE A 145 12.00 -6.21 -18.63
C PHE A 145 11.85 -7.71 -18.90
N ASN A 146 10.74 -8.09 -19.52
CA ASN A 146 10.65 -9.29 -20.34
C ASN A 146 9.91 -8.88 -21.61
N LEU A 147 10.67 -8.61 -22.67
CA LEU A 147 10.16 -8.60 -24.04
C LEU A 147 11.24 -9.16 -24.97
N VAL A 148 10.93 -10.34 -25.51
CA VAL A 148 11.45 -11.02 -26.72
C VAL A 148 12.89 -11.51 -26.67
#